data_AF-A0A1J0I5P2-F1
#
_entry.id   AF-A0A1J0I5P2-F1
#
_cell.length_a   1.000
_cell.length_b   1.000
_cell.length_c   1.000
_cell.angle_alpha   90.00
_cell.angle_beta   90.00
_cell.angle_gamma   90.00
#
_symmetry.space_group_name_H-M   'P 1'
#
loop_
_entity.id
_entity.type
_entity.pdbx_description
1 polymer ?
#
loop_
_entity_poly.entity_id
_entity_poly.type
_entity_poly.pdbx_seq_one_letter_code
_entity_poly.pdbx_strand_id
1 'polypeptide(L)' 'WSYPRGEGISKEGETAVDVIAYAAHIAALLGANIIKVKLPTNHLEKEKIENIESLFKRIKYIKKSCFAGK' A
#
# COMPACT_ATOMS: atom_id res chain seq x y z
N TRP A 1 3.53 -4.08 -11.45
CA TRP A 1 2.96 -2.76 -11.11
C TRP A 1 1.69 -3.00 -10.32
N SER A 2 1.56 -2.36 -9.16
CA SER A 2 0.39 -2.53 -8.30
C SER A 2 -0.17 -1.14 -7.95
N TYR A 3 -1.09 -0.67 -8.80
CA TYR A 3 -1.77 0.61 -8.65
C TYR A 3 -3.26 0.32 -8.40
N PRO A 4 -3.71 0.26 -7.13
CA PRO A 4 -5.08 -0.11 -6.80
C PRO A 4 -6.08 0.92 -7.33
N ARG A 5 -7.10 0.45 -8.07
CA ARG A 5 -8.13 1.25 -8.75
C ARG A 5 -9.40 0.40 -8.88
N GLY A 6 -10.54 1.04 -9.12
CA GLY A 6 -11.79 0.36 -9.45
C GLY A 6 -12.97 0.89 -8.66
N GLU A 7 -14.15 0.31 -8.91
CA GLU A 7 -15.36 0.62 -8.17
C GLU A 7 -15.18 0.25 -6.69
N GLY A 8 -15.64 1.13 -5.79
CA GLY A 8 -15.52 0.93 -4.35
C GLY A 8 -14.18 1.38 -3.73
N ILE A 9 -13.33 2.07 -4.49
CA ILE A 9 -12.15 2.79 -3.97
C ILE A 9 -12.33 4.28 -4.28
N SER A 10 -12.29 5.15 -3.26
CA SER A 10 -12.35 6.60 -3.45
C SER A 10 -11.14 7.12 -4.24
N LYS A 11 -11.23 8.36 -4.75
CA LYS A 11 -10.13 8.95 -5.51
C LYS A 11 -8.88 9.14 -4.65
N GLU A 12 -9.06 9.38 -3.37
CA GLU A 12 -8.03 9.50 -2.35
C GLU A 12 -7.50 8.12 -1.97
N GLY A 13 -8.40 7.13 -1.83
CA GLY A 13 -8.14 5.73 -1.52
C GLY A 13 -7.22 5.03 -2.52
N GLU A 14 -7.25 5.48 -3.78
CA GLU A 14 -6.30 5.12 -4.82
C GLU A 14 -4.81 5.33 -4.45
N THR A 15 -4.53 6.14 -3.42
CA THR A 15 -3.19 6.43 -2.89
C THR A 15 -3.05 6.21 -1.39
N ALA A 16 -4.08 5.65 -0.74
CA ALA A 16 -4.06 5.37 0.69
C ALA A 16 -3.07 4.25 1.03
N VAL A 17 -2.41 4.36 2.19
CA VAL A 17 -1.33 3.44 2.57
C VAL A 17 -1.84 2.02 2.85
N ASP A 18 -3.03 1.87 3.43
CA ASP A 18 -3.70 0.59 3.67
C ASP A 18 -4.06 -0.11 2.35
N VAL A 19 -4.65 0.63 1.41
CA VAL A 19 -5.04 0.11 0.11
C VAL A 19 -3.81 -0.30 -0.71
N ILE A 20 -2.77 0.53 -0.76
CA ILE A 20 -1.52 0.20 -1.46
C ILE A 20 -0.84 -1.01 -0.79
N ALA A 21 -0.79 -1.07 0.53
CA ALA A 21 -0.15 -2.18 1.25
C ALA A 21 -0.82 -3.52 0.97
N TYR A 22 -2.16 -3.56 0.93
CA TYR A 22 -2.91 -4.75 0.55
C TYR A 22 -2.65 -5.16 -0.91
N ALA A 23 -2.72 -4.21 -1.84
CA ALA A 23 -2.47 -4.49 -3.26
C ALA A 23 -1.03 -4.95 -3.52
N ALA A 24 -0.05 -4.43 -2.78
CA ALA A 24 1.33 -4.87 -2.83
C ALA A 24 1.49 -6.28 -2.23
N HIS A 25 0.82 -6.58 -1.12
CA HIS A 25 0.80 -7.91 -0.52
C HIS A 25 0.28 -8.98 -1.50
N ILE A 26 -0.86 -8.72 -2.16
CA ILE A 26 -1.40 -9.62 -3.18
C ILE A 26 -0.41 -9.83 -4.33
N ALA A 27 0.25 -8.76 -4.82
CA ALA A 27 1.27 -8.90 -5.86
C ALA A 27 2.45 -9.78 -5.42
N ALA A 28 2.87 -9.69 -4.15
CA ALA A 28 3.90 -10.56 -3.59
C ALA A 28 3.45 -12.03 -3.52
N LEU A 29 2.21 -12.28 -3.09
CA LEU A 29 1.62 -13.64 -3.07
C LEU A 29 1.51 -14.26 -4.46
N LEU A 30 1.30 -13.44 -5.49
CA LEU A 30 1.29 -13.87 -6.90
C LEU A 30 2.70 -14.11 -7.47
N GLY A 31 3.76 -13.97 -6.67
CA GLY A 31 5.13 -14.26 -7.07
C GLY A 31 5.88 -13.11 -7.74
N ALA A 32 5.41 -11.87 -7.62
CA ALA A 32 6.08 -10.72 -8.23
C ALA A 32 7.47 -10.47 -7.61
N ASN A 33 8.53 -10.49 -8.42
CA ASN A 33 9.88 -10.16 -7.94
C ASN A 33 10.08 -8.66 -7.69
N ILE A 34 9.39 -7.80 -8.46
CA ILE A 34 9.45 -6.35 -8.35
C ILE A 34 8.03 -5.79 -8.31
N ILE A 35 7.74 -4.97 -7.29
CA ILE A 35 6.43 -4.36 -7.09
C ILE A 35 6.59 -2.84 -7.11
N LYS A 36 6.15 -2.22 -8.21
CA LYS A 36 6.06 -0.76 -8.33
C LYS A 36 4.70 -0.27 -7.84
N VAL A 37 4.69 0.63 -6.85
CA VAL A 37 3.51 1.28 -6.28
C VAL A 37 3.56 2.80 -6.46
N LYS A 38 2.42 3.49 -6.23
CA LYS A 38 2.37 4.95 -6.13
C LYS A 38 2.90 5.42 -4.77
N LEU A 39 3.29 6.69 -4.68
CA LEU A 39 3.66 7.28 -3.40
C LEU A 39 2.42 7.34 -2.49
N PRO A 40 2.46 6.75 -1.29
CA PRO A 40 1.31 6.72 -0.39
C PRO A 40 1.09 8.08 0.29
N THR A 41 -0.16 8.50 0.35
CA THR A 41 -0.62 9.64 1.15
C THR A 41 -0.86 9.19 2.59
N ASN A 42 -1.14 10.15 3.48
CA ASN A 42 -1.56 9.89 4.86
C ASN A 42 -3.05 9.54 4.99
N HIS A 43 -3.81 9.53 3.88
CA HIS A 43 -5.20 9.07 3.87
C HIS A 43 -5.27 7.57 4.13
N LEU A 44 -6.34 7.16 4.82
CA LEU A 44 -6.67 5.78 5.13
C LEU A 44 -8.11 5.53 4.68
N GLU A 45 -8.31 4.49 3.87
CA GLU A 45 -9.62 4.21 3.28
C GLU A 45 -10.46 3.30 4.16
N LYS A 46 -9.84 2.26 4.75
CA LYS A 46 -10.53 1.20 5.48
C LYS A 46 -9.92 0.94 6.85
N GLU A 47 -8.60 0.82 6.91
CA GLU A 47 -7.91 0.39 8.13
C GLU A 47 -7.36 1.57 8.93
N LYS A 48 -7.42 1.47 10.25
CA LYS A 48 -6.67 2.38 11.13
C LYS A 48 -5.24 1.86 11.28
N ILE A 49 -4.30 2.62 10.75
CA ILE A 49 -2.86 2.36 10.88
C ILE A 49 -2.24 3.53 11.65
N GLU A 50 -1.53 3.21 12.72
CA GLU A 50 -0.83 4.19 13.52
C GLU A 50 0.56 4.50 12.94
N ASN A 51 1.16 5.64 13.34
CA ASN A 51 2.54 5.97 13.01
C ASN A 51 2.80 6.07 11.49
N ILE A 52 1.92 6.74 10.75
CA ILE A 52 2.04 6.93 9.29
C ILE A 52 2.34 8.36 8.88
N GLU A 53 2.80 9.21 9.80
CA GLU A 53 2.94 10.66 9.56
C GLU A 53 3.98 10.96 8.47
N SER A 54 5.11 10.25 8.50
CA SER A 54 6.17 10.41 7.50
C SER A 54 6.01 9.46 6.31
N LEU A 55 6.41 9.92 5.12
CA LEU A 55 6.45 9.09 3.92
C LEU A 55 7.31 7.83 4.12
N PHE A 56 8.42 7.96 4.83
CA PHE A 56 9.30 6.83 5.16
C PHE A 56 8.57 5.74 5.95
N LYS A 57 7.79 6.11 6.97
CA LYS A 57 7.01 5.14 7.76
C LYS A 57 5.96 4.45 6.90
N ARG A 58 5.28 5.17 5.99
CA ARG A 58 4.31 4.58 5.05
C ARG A 58 4.97 3.59 4.08
N ILE A 59 6.12 3.92 3.52
CA ILE A 59 6.89 3.02 2.67
C ILE A 59 7.35 1.79 3.46
N LYS A 60 7.82 1.97 4.70
CA LYS A 60 8.20 0.86 5.59
C LYS A 60 7.02 -0.07 5.87
N TYR A 61 5.81 0.48 6.07
CA TYR A 61 4.59 -0.30 6.24
C TYR A 61 4.27 -1.16 5.00
N ILE A 62 4.29 -0.56 3.81
CA ILE A 62 4.09 -1.29 2.55
C ILE A 62 5.18 -2.35 2.34
N LYS A 63 6.44 -2.03 2.63
CA LYS A 63 7.51 -3.04 2.55
C LYS A 63 7.23 -4.19 3.50
N LYS A 64 6.76 -3.92 4.73
CA LYS A 64 6.43 -4.98 5.71
C LYS A 64 5.31 -5.90 5.22
N SER A 65 4.32 -5.39 4.48
CA SER A 65 3.24 -6.24 3.92
C SER A 65 3.74 -7.15 2.80
N CYS A 66 4.87 -6.84 2.18
CA CYS A 66 5.51 -7.68 1.16
C CYS A 66 6.70 -8.46 1.75
N PHE A 67 6.78 -9.78 1.53
CA PHE A 67 7.96 -10.57 1.93
C PHE A 67 8.38 -10.40 3.41
N ALA A 68 7.44 -10.03 4.29
CA ALA A 68 7.69 -9.66 5.70
C ALA A 68 8.75 -8.55 5.90
N GLY A 69 8.91 -7.64 4.93
CA GLY A 69 9.85 -6.53 5.02
C GLY A 69 11.28 -6.82 4.56
N LYS A 70 11.53 -8.01 4.01
CA LYS A 70 12.82 -8.38 3.39
C LYS A 70 13.12 -7.50 2.17
#